data_AF-A0A2M7M5H8-F1
#
_entry.id   AF-A0A2M7M5H8-F1
#
_cell.length_a   1.000
_cell.length_b   1.000
_cell.length_c   1.000
_cell.angle_alpha   90.00
_cell.angle_beta   90.00
_cell.angle_gamma   90.00
#
_symmetry.space_group_name_H-M   'P 1'
#
loop_
_entity.id
_entity.type
_entity.pdbx_description
1 polymer ?
#
loop_
_entity_poly.entity_id
_entity_poly.type
_entity_poly.pdbx_seq_one_letter_code
_entity_poly.pdbx_strand_id
1 'polypeptide(L)'
;VPTNETPQVLASGQVDAIVAWQPSSGSALDLVPGSKAIYTSADEPGLIYDMLCVSPSSYSASRAKWEKVAKVWYKVVDYINDPKTKADAIAIMASRVGLSPEKYTQFVEGTKILTLEEAKKHFKKGDGFSSIYGSTKLSDDFNVANKVYADPQEINAYIDASLTQGL
;
A
#
# COMPACT_ATOMS: atom_id res chain seq x y z
N VAL A 1 -12.70 -6.01 -14.35
CA VAL A 1 -13.27 -6.83 -13.26
C VAL A 1 -12.74 -6.30 -11.93
N PRO A 2 -13.58 -6.18 -10.89
CA PRO A 2 -13.11 -5.85 -9.55
C PRO A 2 -12.01 -6.83 -9.09
N THR A 3 -11.00 -6.34 -8.37
CA THR A 3 -9.85 -7.18 -8.00
C THR A 3 -10.24 -8.42 -7.18
N ASN A 4 -11.26 -8.31 -6.32
CA ASN A 4 -11.76 -9.43 -5.53
C ASN A 4 -12.39 -10.56 -6.37
N GLU A 5 -12.73 -10.30 -7.64
CA GLU A 5 -13.28 -11.29 -8.59
C GLU A 5 -12.20 -11.86 -9.53
N THR A 6 -11.00 -11.27 -9.56
CA THR A 6 -9.90 -11.72 -10.44
C THR A 6 -9.49 -13.19 -10.26
N PRO A 7 -9.53 -13.80 -9.05
CA PRO A 7 -9.20 -15.22 -8.90
C PRO A 7 -10.13 -16.14 -9.71
N GLN A 8 -11.43 -15.85 -9.72
CA GLN A 8 -12.42 -16.63 -10.47
C GLN A 8 -12.28 -16.42 -11.97
N VAL A 9 -11.94 -15.20 -12.40
CA VAL A 9 -11.69 -14.88 -13.81
C VAL A 9 -10.50 -15.67 -14.34
N LEU A 10 -9.39 -15.72 -13.59
CA LEU A 10 -8.23 -16.57 -13.93
C LEU A 10 -8.62 -18.04 -13.95
N ALA A 11 -9.30 -18.54 -12.91
CA ALA A 11 -9.71 -19.94 -12.81
C ALA A 11 -10.65 -20.40 -13.94
N SER A 12 -11.45 -19.50 -14.49
CA SER A 12 -12.32 -19.78 -15.63
C SER A 12 -11.60 -19.86 -16.98
N GLY A 13 -10.32 -19.47 -17.05
CA GLY A 13 -9.56 -19.41 -18.29
C GLY A 13 -9.94 -18.25 -19.22
N GLN A 14 -10.70 -17.26 -18.72
CA GLN A 14 -11.06 -16.07 -19.50
C GLN A 14 -9.85 -15.16 -19.79
N VAL A 15 -8.82 -15.23 -18.96
CA VAL A 15 -7.57 -14.46 -19.10
C VAL A 15 -6.38 -15.35 -18.78
N ASP A 16 -5.23 -15.06 -19.37
CA ASP A 16 -3.99 -15.79 -19.12
C ASP A 16 -3.26 -15.32 -17.85
N ALA A 17 -3.54 -14.10 -17.39
CA ALA A 17 -2.89 -13.48 -16.23
C ALA A 17 -3.80 -12.45 -15.55
N ILE A 18 -3.53 -12.20 -14.27
CA ILE A 18 -4.17 -11.15 -13.47
C ILE A 18 -3.12 -10.33 -12.73
N VAL A 19 -3.50 -9.11 -12.33
CA VAL A 19 -2.77 -8.31 -11.34
C VAL A 19 -3.71 -8.10 -10.15
N ALA A 20 -3.28 -8.50 -8.97
CA ALA A 20 -4.09 -8.45 -7.76
C ALA A 20 -3.21 -8.27 -6.51
N TRP A 21 -3.80 -7.76 -5.44
CA TRP A 21 -3.19 -7.70 -4.11
C TRP A 21 -3.72 -8.84 -3.23
N GLN A 22 -3.10 -9.03 -2.06
CA GLN A 22 -3.56 -10.03 -1.08
C GLN A 22 -4.93 -9.62 -0.50
N PRO A 23 -5.87 -10.56 -0.30
CA PRO A 23 -5.69 -12.01 -0.42
C PRO A 23 -6.01 -12.57 -1.81
N SER A 24 -6.40 -11.73 -2.78
CA SER A 24 -6.85 -12.18 -4.10
C SER A 24 -5.73 -12.83 -4.90
N SER A 25 -4.50 -12.28 -4.89
CA SER A 25 -3.36 -12.91 -5.56
C SER A 25 -3.04 -14.30 -5.00
N GLY A 26 -3.03 -14.47 -3.67
CA GLY A 26 -2.85 -15.78 -3.04
C GLY A 26 -3.98 -16.75 -3.38
N SER A 27 -5.23 -16.27 -3.32
CA SER A 27 -6.40 -17.08 -3.67
C SER A 27 -6.35 -17.59 -5.11
N ALA A 28 -5.88 -16.76 -6.05
CA ALA A 28 -5.73 -17.16 -7.45
C ALA A 28 -4.68 -18.26 -7.64
N LEU A 29 -3.56 -18.18 -6.90
CA LEU A 29 -2.52 -19.22 -6.93
C LEU A 29 -3.03 -20.56 -6.36
N ASP A 30 -3.85 -20.52 -5.31
CA ASP A 30 -4.47 -21.71 -4.71
C ASP A 30 -5.55 -22.32 -5.63
N LEU A 31 -6.36 -21.48 -6.28
CA LEU A 31 -7.50 -21.91 -7.11
C LEU A 31 -7.10 -22.51 -8.45
N VAL A 32 -5.94 -22.14 -8.99
CA VAL A 32 -5.51 -22.51 -10.36
C VAL A 32 -4.25 -23.37 -10.31
N PRO A 33 -4.38 -24.71 -10.39
CA PRO A 33 -3.24 -25.62 -10.37
C PRO A 33 -2.20 -25.28 -11.45
N GLY A 34 -0.93 -25.20 -11.05
CA GLY A 34 0.18 -24.89 -11.96
C GLY A 34 0.38 -23.40 -12.25
N SER A 35 -0.49 -22.51 -11.76
CA SER A 35 -0.24 -21.08 -11.80
C SER A 35 0.94 -20.70 -10.91
N LYS A 36 1.59 -19.57 -11.21
CA LYS A 36 2.75 -19.05 -10.46
C LYS A 36 2.77 -17.52 -10.49
N ALA A 37 3.35 -16.92 -9.44
CA ALA A 37 3.68 -15.51 -9.48
C ALA A 37 4.77 -15.26 -10.53
N ILE A 38 4.55 -14.31 -11.43
CA ILE A 38 5.53 -13.90 -12.46
C ILE A 38 6.40 -12.74 -11.95
N TYR A 39 5.79 -11.87 -11.15
CA TYR A 39 6.42 -10.69 -10.56
C TYR A 39 5.64 -10.29 -9.29
N THR A 40 6.34 -9.77 -8.31
CA THR A 40 5.77 -9.31 -7.03
C THR A 40 6.35 -7.95 -6.65
N SER A 41 5.67 -7.21 -5.77
CA SER A 41 6.21 -5.95 -5.24
C SER A 41 7.49 -6.14 -4.41
N ALA A 42 7.87 -7.38 -4.06
CA ALA A 42 9.17 -7.66 -3.43
C ALA A 42 10.34 -7.53 -4.42
N ASP A 43 10.09 -7.65 -5.72
CA ASP A 43 11.10 -7.51 -6.77
C ASP A 43 11.50 -6.05 -7.01
N GLU A 44 10.67 -5.08 -6.59
CA GLU A 44 10.96 -3.64 -6.66
C GLU A 44 10.37 -2.88 -5.45
N PRO A 45 11.06 -2.91 -4.30
CA PRO A 45 10.62 -2.20 -3.10
C PRO A 45 10.49 -0.68 -3.34
N GLY A 46 9.35 -0.11 -2.92
CA GLY A 46 9.05 1.32 -3.09
C GLY A 46 8.35 1.67 -4.41
N LEU A 47 8.07 0.66 -5.26
CA LEU A 47 7.17 0.81 -6.40
C LEU A 47 5.76 1.22 -5.97
N ILE A 48 5.29 0.76 -4.81
CA ILE A 48 3.95 1.00 -4.28
C ILE A 48 4.07 1.58 -2.86
N TYR A 49 3.43 2.72 -2.64
CA TYR A 49 3.26 3.35 -1.32
C TYR A 49 1.77 3.47 -0.99
N ASP A 50 1.28 2.68 -0.04
CA ASP A 50 -0.07 2.83 0.48
C ASP A 50 -0.12 4.02 1.45
N MET A 51 -1.05 4.95 1.21
CA MET A 51 -1.15 6.18 1.98
C MET A 51 -2.59 6.46 2.42
N LEU A 52 -2.74 7.05 3.61
CA LEU A 52 -3.98 7.72 4.01
C LEU A 52 -3.95 9.16 3.49
N CYS A 53 -4.78 9.44 2.48
CA CYS A 53 -4.90 10.77 1.89
C CYS A 53 -6.15 11.50 2.42
N VAL A 54 -6.05 12.81 2.54
CA VAL A 54 -7.16 13.68 2.99
C VAL A 54 -7.32 14.84 2.02
N SER A 55 -8.55 15.34 1.84
CA SER A 55 -8.78 16.49 0.96
C SER A 55 -8.06 17.75 1.48
N PRO A 56 -7.57 18.63 0.60
CA PRO A 56 -6.97 19.89 1.02
C PRO A 56 -7.89 20.76 1.90
N SER A 57 -9.20 20.74 1.62
CA SER A 57 -10.20 21.47 2.40
C SER A 57 -10.38 20.93 3.82
N SER A 58 -10.41 19.61 3.98
CA SER A 58 -10.48 18.99 5.31
C SER A 58 -9.18 19.20 6.07
N TYR A 59 -8.05 19.14 5.36
CA TYR A 59 -6.74 19.35 5.91
C TYR A 59 -6.57 20.78 6.46
N SER A 60 -6.88 21.79 5.65
CA SER A 60 -6.76 23.20 6.06
C SER A 60 -7.69 23.54 7.23
N ALA A 61 -8.93 23.04 7.22
CA ALA A 61 -9.92 23.32 8.24
C ALA A 61 -9.68 22.58 9.57
N SER A 62 -8.89 21.50 9.56
CA SER A 62 -8.75 20.60 10.71
C SER A 62 -7.35 19.99 10.87
N ARG A 63 -6.29 20.73 10.52
CA ARG A 63 -4.90 20.27 10.58
C ARG A 63 -4.53 19.60 11.91
N ALA A 64 -4.89 20.21 13.03
CA ALA A 64 -4.60 19.66 14.36
C ALA A 64 -5.31 18.31 14.65
N LYS A 65 -6.46 18.05 14.01
CA LYS A 65 -7.13 16.74 14.12
C LYS A 65 -6.41 15.71 13.27
N TRP A 66 -5.99 16.06 12.06
CA TRP A 66 -5.23 15.16 11.20
C TRP A 66 -3.85 14.82 11.79
N GLU A 67 -3.22 15.76 12.47
CA GLU A 67 -1.99 15.49 13.23
C GLU A 67 -2.22 14.43 14.32
N LYS A 68 -3.36 14.50 15.05
CA LYS A 68 -3.74 13.46 16.01
C LYS A 68 -3.95 12.11 15.35
N VAL A 69 -4.60 12.07 14.18
CA VAL A 69 -4.79 10.82 13.41
C VAL A 69 -3.44 10.21 13.03
N ALA A 70 -2.50 11.00 12.53
CA ALA A 70 -1.18 10.49 12.18
C ALA A 70 -0.38 10.03 13.41
N LYS A 71 -0.49 10.72 14.55
CA LYS A 71 0.09 10.23 15.83
C LYS A 71 -0.51 8.89 16.25
N VAL A 72 -1.81 8.69 16.07
CA VAL A 72 -2.47 7.40 16.34
C VAL A 72 -1.97 6.33 15.37
N TRP A 73 -1.79 6.65 14.09
CA TRP A 73 -1.22 5.71 13.13
C TRP A 73 0.13 5.16 13.60
N TYR A 74 1.05 6.00 14.05
CA TYR A 74 2.34 5.50 14.52
C TYR A 74 2.27 4.74 15.84
N LYS A 75 1.31 5.02 16.72
CA LYS A 75 1.00 4.13 17.86
C LYS A 75 0.52 2.75 17.40
N VAL A 76 -0.27 2.70 16.32
CA VAL A 76 -0.70 1.43 15.72
C VAL A 76 0.49 0.69 15.10
N VAL A 77 1.41 1.39 14.43
CA VAL A 77 2.65 0.79 13.90
C VAL A 77 3.48 0.19 15.03
N ASP A 78 3.68 0.92 16.13
CA ASP A 78 4.39 0.41 17.31
C ASP A 78 3.68 -0.82 17.90
N TYR A 79 2.35 -0.80 17.97
CA TYR A 79 1.54 -1.92 18.43
C TYR A 79 1.67 -3.16 17.53
N ILE A 80 1.75 -2.99 16.22
CA ILE A 80 1.94 -4.11 15.28
C ILE A 80 3.36 -4.69 15.41
N ASN A 81 4.36 -3.84 15.65
CA ASN A 81 5.76 -4.23 15.68
C ASN A 81 6.23 -4.75 17.05
N ASP A 82 5.54 -4.45 18.15
CA ASP A 82 5.88 -4.98 19.47
C ASP A 82 5.57 -6.50 19.53
N PRO A 83 6.57 -7.37 19.82
CA PRO A 83 6.36 -8.81 19.95
C PRO A 83 5.25 -9.22 20.92
N LYS A 84 4.95 -8.41 21.93
CA LYS A 84 3.90 -8.69 22.93
C LYS A 84 2.48 -8.49 22.39
N THR A 85 2.32 -7.63 21.40
CA THR A 85 1.01 -7.25 20.84
C THR A 85 0.82 -7.71 19.39
N LYS A 86 1.90 -8.14 18.72
CA LYS A 86 1.88 -8.60 17.32
C LYS A 86 0.82 -9.67 17.05
N ALA A 87 0.65 -10.64 17.94
CA ALA A 87 -0.36 -11.70 17.75
C ALA A 87 -1.79 -11.15 17.76
N ASP A 88 -2.09 -10.21 18.66
CA ASP A 88 -3.41 -9.56 18.73
C ASP A 88 -3.65 -8.66 17.52
N ALA A 89 -2.64 -7.88 17.11
CA ALA A 89 -2.68 -7.08 15.89
C ALA A 89 -3.01 -7.92 14.65
N ILE A 90 -2.36 -9.08 14.49
CA ILE A 90 -2.64 -10.03 13.41
C ILE A 90 -4.08 -10.53 13.48
N ALA A 91 -4.58 -10.89 14.67
CA ALA A 91 -5.96 -11.36 14.82
C ALA A 91 -6.99 -10.29 14.43
N ILE A 92 -6.78 -9.03 14.84
CA ILE A 92 -7.63 -7.90 14.46
C ILE A 92 -7.64 -7.73 12.94
N MET A 93 -6.46 -7.67 12.31
CA MET A 93 -6.35 -7.46 10.87
C MET A 93 -6.92 -8.64 10.06
N ALA A 94 -6.67 -9.88 10.48
CA ALA A 94 -7.22 -11.08 9.85
C ALA A 94 -8.74 -11.10 9.86
N SER A 95 -9.35 -10.73 10.99
CA SER A 95 -10.81 -10.65 11.13
C SER A 95 -11.44 -9.66 10.14
N ARG A 96 -10.75 -8.54 9.84
CA ARG A 96 -11.23 -7.51 8.92
C ARG A 96 -11.34 -8.00 7.49
N VAL A 97 -10.50 -8.97 7.10
CA VAL A 97 -10.45 -9.54 5.74
C VAL A 97 -11.03 -10.96 5.66
N GLY A 98 -11.63 -11.46 6.75
CA GLY A 98 -12.29 -12.78 6.77
C GLY A 98 -11.34 -13.96 6.70
N LEU A 99 -10.11 -13.82 7.21
CA LEU A 99 -9.10 -14.88 7.24
C LEU A 99 -8.78 -15.32 8.66
N SER A 100 -8.19 -16.51 8.80
CA SER A 100 -7.60 -16.92 10.07
C SER A 100 -6.29 -16.15 10.33
N PRO A 101 -5.91 -15.92 11.60
CA PRO A 101 -4.63 -15.28 11.95
C PRO A 101 -3.43 -15.97 11.31
N GLU A 102 -3.42 -17.30 11.23
CA GLU A 102 -2.32 -18.09 10.65
C GLU A 102 -2.15 -17.78 9.16
N LYS A 103 -3.25 -17.74 8.39
CA LYS A 103 -3.21 -17.37 6.98
C LYS A 103 -2.79 -15.92 6.79
N TYR A 104 -3.32 -15.00 7.60
CA TYR A 104 -3.04 -13.58 7.47
C TYR A 104 -1.57 -13.24 7.80
N THR A 105 -0.94 -13.99 8.71
CA THR A 105 0.47 -13.80 9.08
C THR A 105 1.38 -13.83 7.85
N GLN A 106 1.14 -14.74 6.91
CA GLN A 106 1.92 -14.84 5.67
C GLN A 106 1.79 -13.61 4.77
N PHE A 107 0.68 -12.88 4.86
CA PHE A 107 0.43 -11.69 4.03
C PHE A 107 1.01 -10.42 4.65
N VAL A 108 0.86 -10.25 5.97
CA VAL A 108 1.39 -9.08 6.66
C VAL A 108 2.92 -9.05 6.63
N GLU A 109 3.58 -10.21 6.61
CA GLU A 109 5.03 -10.31 6.44
C GLU A 109 5.54 -9.82 5.09
N GLY A 110 4.69 -9.88 4.05
CA GLY A 110 4.98 -9.31 2.73
C GLY A 110 4.77 -7.80 2.65
N THR A 111 4.21 -7.17 3.70
CA THR A 111 3.91 -5.74 3.73
C THR A 111 4.86 -5.01 4.66
N LYS A 112 5.69 -4.10 4.13
CA LYS A 112 6.55 -3.26 4.95
C LYS A 112 5.74 -2.10 5.55
N ILE A 113 5.30 -2.26 6.79
CA ILE A 113 4.68 -1.19 7.58
C ILE A 113 5.80 -0.27 8.11
N LEU A 114 5.90 0.93 7.54
CA LEU A 114 6.96 1.88 7.86
C LEU A 114 6.79 2.48 9.26
N THR A 115 7.85 2.44 10.05
CA THR A 115 7.98 3.28 11.25
C THR A 115 7.98 4.77 10.88
N LEU A 116 7.74 5.67 11.85
CA LEU A 116 7.79 7.12 11.61
C LEU A 116 9.15 7.54 11.04
N GLU A 117 10.24 7.01 11.60
CA GLU A 117 11.60 7.32 11.16
C GLU A 117 11.89 6.83 9.73
N GLU A 118 11.37 5.67 9.34
CA GLU A 118 11.47 5.18 7.96
C GLU A 118 10.61 6.02 7.00
N ALA A 119 9.36 6.32 7.38
CA ALA A 119 8.46 7.15 6.58
C ALA A 119 9.07 8.53 6.30
N LYS A 120 9.64 9.19 7.32
CA LYS A 120 10.33 10.49 7.16
C LYS A 120 11.46 10.44 6.14
N LYS A 121 12.17 9.32 6.00
CA LYS A 121 13.21 9.15 4.97
C LYS A 121 12.61 9.12 3.57
N HIS A 122 11.51 8.40 3.37
CA HIS A 122 10.83 8.30 2.07
C HIS A 122 10.12 9.60 1.63
N PHE A 123 9.79 10.48 2.59
CA PHE A 123 9.32 11.84 2.30
C PHE A 123 10.42 12.82 1.86
N LYS A 124 11.70 12.43 1.86
CA LYS A 124 12.76 13.25 1.26
C LYS A 124 12.61 13.20 -0.26
N LYS A 125 12.66 14.38 -0.91
CA LYS A 125 12.64 14.45 -2.37
C LYS A 125 13.88 13.77 -2.94
N GLY A 126 13.68 12.98 -3.99
CA GLY A 126 14.71 12.26 -4.70
C GLY A 126 14.08 11.45 -5.82
N ASP A 127 14.92 10.89 -6.69
CA ASP A 127 14.48 10.07 -7.80
C ASP A 127 14.32 8.60 -7.40
N GLY A 128 13.62 7.84 -8.24
CA GLY A 128 13.45 6.40 -8.06
C GLY A 128 12.54 6.02 -6.89
N PHE A 129 12.53 4.73 -6.57
CA PHE A 129 11.58 4.12 -5.64
C PHE A 129 11.91 4.33 -4.16
N SER A 130 13.06 4.92 -3.83
CA SER A 130 13.39 5.25 -2.43
C SER A 130 12.70 6.52 -1.93
N SER A 131 12.06 7.28 -2.82
CA SER A 131 11.33 8.51 -2.52
C SER A 131 9.88 8.39 -3.01
N ILE A 132 8.93 8.85 -2.18
CA ILE A 132 7.53 8.93 -2.62
C ILE A 132 7.40 9.88 -3.83
N TYR A 133 8.23 10.93 -3.89
CA TYR A 133 8.23 11.87 -5.03
C TYR A 133 8.76 11.21 -6.30
N GLY A 134 9.88 10.49 -6.21
CA GLY A 134 10.47 9.76 -7.33
C GLY A 134 9.57 8.64 -7.85
N SER A 135 9.01 7.83 -6.94
CA SER A 135 8.06 6.76 -7.25
C SER A 135 6.79 7.33 -7.90
N THR A 136 6.25 8.43 -7.37
CA THR A 136 5.09 9.12 -7.96
C THR A 136 5.39 9.64 -9.36
N LYS A 137 6.59 10.20 -9.59
CA LYS A 137 6.99 10.69 -10.92
C LYS A 137 7.07 9.57 -11.95
N LEU A 138 7.61 8.41 -11.57
CA LEU A 138 7.67 7.24 -12.44
C LEU A 138 6.27 6.72 -12.78
N SER A 139 5.37 6.68 -11.80
CA SER A 139 3.95 6.32 -12.01
C SER A 139 3.24 7.33 -12.91
N ASP A 140 3.49 8.63 -12.71
CA ASP A 140 2.93 9.70 -13.52
C ASP A 140 3.36 9.60 -14.99
N ASP A 141 4.66 9.45 -15.22
CA ASP A 141 5.23 9.27 -16.56
C ASP A 141 4.65 8.02 -17.26
N PHE A 142 4.52 6.92 -16.52
CA PHE A 142 3.91 5.69 -17.03
C PHE A 142 2.46 5.93 -17.44
N ASN A 143 1.65 6.57 -16.60
CA ASN A 143 0.24 6.80 -16.86
C ASN A 143 0.02 7.74 -18.05
N VAL A 144 0.82 8.80 -18.20
CA VAL A 144 0.77 9.71 -19.36
C VAL A 144 1.18 8.96 -20.63
N ALA A 145 2.29 8.22 -20.60
CA ALA A 145 2.76 7.45 -21.75
C ALA A 145 1.72 6.40 -22.21
N ASN A 146 0.96 5.82 -21.27
CA ASN A 146 -0.10 4.87 -21.54
C ASN A 146 -1.49 5.50 -21.73
N LYS A 147 -1.59 6.82 -21.75
CA LYS A 147 -2.84 7.58 -21.98
C LYS A 147 -3.94 7.25 -20.98
N VAL A 148 -3.57 6.91 -19.74
CA VAL A 148 -4.51 6.80 -18.60
C VAL A 148 -5.11 8.17 -18.31
N TYR A 149 -4.29 9.21 -18.42
CA TYR A 149 -4.68 10.62 -18.48
C TYR A 149 -3.76 11.39 -19.43
N ALA A 150 -4.16 12.60 -19.83
CA ALA A 150 -3.52 13.35 -20.91
C ALA A 150 -2.24 14.08 -20.49
N ASP A 151 -2.27 14.72 -19.32
CA ASP A 151 -1.23 15.65 -18.87
C ASP A 151 -0.54 15.17 -17.59
N PRO A 152 0.78 15.41 -17.45
CA PRO A 152 1.51 15.16 -16.20
C PRO A 152 0.87 15.86 -15.00
N GLN A 153 0.96 15.24 -13.83
CA GLN A 153 0.38 15.78 -12.60
C GLN A 153 1.40 16.65 -11.83
N GLU A 154 0.91 17.72 -11.20
CA GLU A 154 1.73 18.59 -10.34
C GLU A 154 2.00 17.90 -8.99
N ILE A 155 3.01 17.04 -8.92
CA ILE A 155 3.31 16.16 -7.76
C ILE A 155 3.38 16.93 -6.43
N ASN A 156 4.00 18.12 -6.45
CA ASN A 156 4.14 18.93 -5.24
C ASN A 156 2.80 19.52 -4.73
N ALA A 157 1.74 19.51 -5.54
CA ALA A 157 0.43 20.03 -5.16
C ALA A 157 -0.37 19.05 -4.28
N TYR A 158 -0.03 17.76 -4.29
CA TYR A 158 -0.78 16.72 -3.57
C TYR A 158 0.06 15.87 -2.60
N ILE A 159 1.36 16.18 -2.44
CA ILE A 159 2.20 15.60 -1.39
C ILE A 159 2.63 16.71 -0.42
N ASP A 160 2.02 16.72 0.78
CA ASP A 160 2.45 17.56 1.90
C ASP A 160 3.16 16.72 2.96
N ALA A 161 4.50 16.80 2.99
CA ALA A 161 5.31 16.10 3.97
C ALA A 161 5.32 16.77 5.36
N SER A 162 4.84 18.00 5.49
CA SER A 162 5.02 18.83 6.69
C SER A 162 4.40 18.22 7.95
N LEU A 163 3.30 17.47 7.80
CA LEU A 163 2.67 16.79 8.92
C LEU A 163 3.57 15.69 9.46
N THR A 164 3.95 14.72 8.61
CA THR A 164 4.77 13.58 9.02
C THR A 164 6.16 14.01 9.49
N GLN A 165 6.76 15.02 8.84
CA GLN A 165 8.06 15.55 9.26
C GLN A 165 7.99 16.30 10.60
N GLY A 166 6.82 16.86 10.94
CA GLY A 166 6.59 17.57 12.19
C GLY A 166 6.17 16.70 13.38
N LEU A 167 5.91 15.40 13.15
CA LEU A 167 5.67 14.42 14.22
C LEU A 167 6.97 13.98 14.88
#